data_AF-A0A842ZV06-F1
#
_entry.id   AF-A0A842ZV06-F1
#
_cell.length_a   1.000
_cell.length_b   1.000
_cell.length_c   1.000
_cell.angle_alpha   90.00
_cell.angle_beta   90.00
_cell.angle_gamma   90.00
#
_symmetry.space_group_name_H-M   'P 1'
#
loop_
_entity.id
_entity.type
_entity.pdbx_description
1 polymer ?
#
loop_
_entity_poly.entity_id
_entity_poly.type
_entity_poly.pdbx_seq_one_letter_code
_entity_poly.pdbx_strand_id
1 'polypeptide(L)'
;MKRKGLAVGIILLFIGTCIISTVAQDTEKPLPASRGNWLYVGGSGSGNYSTIQDAIDNSSNGDTVYVYNGTYYEHVEIDKSITLIGE
;
A
#
# COMPACT_ATOMS: atom_id res chain seq x y z
N MET A 1 10.89 -23.32 -50.94
CA MET A 1 9.61 -22.69 -50.51
C MET A 1 9.22 -22.94 -49.04
N LYS A 2 9.87 -23.87 -48.30
CA LYS A 2 9.46 -24.25 -46.92
C LYS A 2 10.02 -23.39 -45.77
N ARG A 3 11.09 -22.61 -45.98
CA ARG A 3 11.71 -21.75 -44.96
C ARG A 3 10.94 -20.44 -44.68
N LYS A 4 10.21 -19.93 -45.67
CA LYS A 4 9.44 -18.68 -45.56
C LYS A 4 8.16 -18.86 -44.73
N GLY A 5 7.54 -20.04 -44.78
CA GLY A 5 6.37 -20.38 -43.97
C GLY A 5 6.67 -20.47 -42.47
N LEU A 6 7.86 -20.97 -42.10
CA LEU A 6 8.30 -21.04 -40.70
C LEU A 6 8.45 -19.63 -40.08
N ALA A 7 9.06 -18.69 -40.82
CA ALA A 7 9.25 -17.32 -40.35
C ALA A 7 7.90 -16.59 -40.16
N VAL A 8 6.95 -16.78 -41.09
CA VAL A 8 5.60 -16.21 -40.98
C VAL A 8 4.84 -16.80 -39.78
N GLY A 9 4.98 -18.10 -39.51
CA GLY A 9 4.38 -18.74 -38.34
C GLY A 9 4.93 -18.23 -37.01
N ILE A 10 6.24 -17.98 -36.93
CA ILE A 10 6.88 -17.43 -35.72
C ILE A 10 6.44 -15.97 -35.48
N ILE A 11 6.36 -15.16 -36.54
CA ILE A 11 5.90 -13.76 -36.42
C ILE A 11 4.43 -13.68 -35.95
N LEU A 12 3.57 -14.58 -36.42
CA LEU A 12 2.17 -14.69 -35.97
C LEU A 12 2.07 -15.13 -34.49
N LEU A 13 3.00 -15.96 -34.01
CA LEU A 13 3.06 -16.39 -32.61
C LEU A 13 3.39 -15.21 -31.67
N PHE A 14 4.28 -14.30 -32.07
CA PHE A 14 4.65 -13.13 -31.27
C PHE A 14 3.57 -12.03 -31.21
N ILE A 15 2.72 -11.92 -32.24
CA ILE A 15 1.61 -10.95 -32.25
C ILE A 15 0.45 -11.44 -31.36
N GLY A 16 0.25 -12.77 -31.29
CA GLY A 16 -0.80 -13.38 -30.47
C GLY A 16 -0.58 -13.24 -28.95
N THR A 17 0.65 -13.02 -28.50
CA THR A 17 0.97 -12.87 -27.06
C THR A 17 0.80 -11.46 -26.52
N CYS A 18 0.49 -10.46 -27.37
CA CYS A 18 0.31 -9.07 -26.93
C CYS A 18 -1.09 -8.78 -26.33
N ILE A 19 -1.94 -9.79 -26.20
CA ILE A 19 -3.25 -9.69 -25.55
C ILE A 19 -3.17 -10.33 -24.15
N ILE A 20 -2.21 -9.90 -23.33
CA ILE A 20 -2.26 -10.22 -21.90
C ILE A 20 -3.19 -9.19 -21.27
N SER A 21 -4.30 -9.68 -20.74
CA SER A 21 -5.36 -8.95 -20.08
C SER A 21 -4.85 -7.79 -19.24
N THR A 22 -5.25 -6.58 -19.61
CA THR A 22 -5.37 -5.49 -18.64
C THR A 22 -6.54 -5.86 -17.73
N VAL A 23 -6.23 -6.63 -16.69
CA VAL A 23 -7.06 -6.63 -15.49
C VAL A 23 -6.80 -5.27 -14.86
N ALA A 24 -7.69 -4.32 -15.09
CA ALA A 24 -7.85 -3.23 -14.15
C ALA A 24 -8.17 -3.90 -12.81
N GLN A 25 -7.16 -4.01 -11.94
CA GLN A 25 -7.42 -4.24 -10.53
C GLN A 25 -8.04 -2.93 -10.03
N ASP A 26 -9.35 -2.80 -10.23
CA ASP A 26 -10.13 -1.95 -9.35
C ASP A 26 -9.83 -2.45 -7.95
N THR A 27 -9.01 -1.67 -7.24
CA THR A 27 -8.89 -1.80 -5.80
C THR A 27 -10.25 -1.41 -5.28
N GLU A 28 -11.18 -2.38 -5.26
CA GLU A 28 -12.35 -2.30 -4.43
C GLU A 28 -11.83 -2.14 -3.01
N LYS A 29 -11.67 -0.89 -2.58
CA LYS A 29 -11.48 -0.52 -1.18
C LYS A 29 -12.59 -1.28 -0.46
N PRO A 30 -12.26 -2.29 0.36
CA PRO A 30 -13.29 -3.03 1.07
C PRO A 30 -14.12 -1.99 1.81
N LEU A 31 -15.44 -2.12 1.71
CA LEU A 31 -16.41 -1.32 2.48
C LEU A 31 -15.83 -1.12 3.88
N PRO A 32 -15.76 0.12 4.41
CA PRO A 32 -15.13 0.35 5.69
C PRO A 32 -15.98 -0.38 6.73
N ALA A 33 -15.57 -1.59 7.10
CA ALA A 33 -15.87 -2.08 8.42
C ALA A 33 -15.42 -0.95 9.34
N SER A 34 -16.31 -0.45 10.19
CA SER A 34 -16.05 0.63 11.16
C SER A 34 -15.05 0.15 12.24
N ARG A 35 -13.88 -0.33 11.79
CA ARG A 35 -12.68 -0.63 12.53
C ARG A 35 -11.77 0.52 12.14
N GLY A 36 -11.24 1.26 13.12
CA GLY A 36 -10.36 2.36 12.83
C GLY A 36 -9.17 1.93 11.96
N ASN A 37 -8.62 2.90 11.24
CA ASN A 37 -7.47 2.70 10.37
C ASN A 37 -6.21 2.45 11.18
N TRP A 38 -5.22 1.84 10.53
CA TRP A 38 -3.88 1.67 11.08
C TRP A 38 -2.93 2.69 10.46
N LEU A 39 -2.23 3.44 11.30
CA LEU A 39 -1.17 4.37 10.94
C LEU A 39 0.14 3.87 11.55
N TYR A 40 1.24 3.99 10.80
CA TYR A 40 2.52 3.38 11.16
C TYR A 40 3.61 4.44 11.25
N VAL A 41 4.41 4.41 12.32
CA VAL A 41 5.46 5.40 12.61
C VAL A 41 6.81 4.70 12.65
N GLY A 42 7.79 5.19 11.88
CA GLY A 42 9.17 4.69 11.89
C GLY A 42 9.42 3.40 11.10
N GLY A 43 8.42 2.89 10.38
CA GLY A 43 8.55 1.70 9.54
C GLY A 43 9.28 1.96 8.22
N SER A 44 9.83 0.90 7.61
CA SER A 44 10.41 0.96 6.26
C SER A 44 9.31 0.77 5.21
N GLY A 45 8.98 1.81 4.45
CA GLY A 45 7.94 1.75 3.41
C GLY A 45 7.32 3.10 3.08
N SER A 46 6.67 3.19 1.92
CA SER A 46 5.89 4.36 1.54
C SER A 46 4.63 4.48 2.40
N GLY A 47 4.32 5.69 2.88
CA GLY A 47 3.09 5.95 3.66
C GLY A 47 3.25 5.83 5.17
N ASN A 48 4.44 5.51 5.67
CA ASN A 48 4.75 5.60 7.09
C ASN A 48 5.03 7.05 7.50
N TYR A 49 4.66 7.39 8.72
CA TYR A 49 4.99 8.65 9.37
C TYR A 49 6.39 8.57 9.97
N SER A 50 7.09 9.71 10.01
CA SER A 50 8.41 9.80 10.64
C SER A 50 8.34 10.20 12.12
N THR A 51 7.22 10.81 12.54
CA THR A 51 6.98 11.27 13.92
C THR A 51 5.69 10.65 14.45
N ILE A 52 5.56 10.53 15.78
CA ILE A 52 4.34 10.00 16.40
C ILE A 52 3.24 11.05 16.31
N GLN A 53 3.56 12.32 16.51
CA GLN A 53 2.59 13.42 16.41
C GLN A 53 1.94 13.52 15.02
N ASP A 54 2.70 13.40 13.92
CA ASP A 54 2.09 13.48 12.57
C ASP A 54 1.07 12.35 12.36
N ALA A 55 1.34 11.14 12.86
CA ALA A 55 0.39 10.04 12.81
C ALA A 55 -0.86 10.32 13.66
N ILE A 56 -0.69 10.88 14.86
CA ILE A 56 -1.83 11.27 15.72
C ILE A 56 -2.66 12.36 15.03
N ASP A 57 -2.04 13.38 14.46
CA ASP A 57 -2.72 14.48 13.78
C ASP A 57 -3.55 13.99 12.59
N ASN A 58 -3.06 12.98 11.87
CA ASN A 58 -3.76 12.36 10.74
C ASN A 58 -4.75 11.25 11.15
N SER A 59 -4.70 10.78 12.39
CA SER A 59 -5.63 9.78 12.89
C SER A 59 -7.03 10.37 13.15
N SER A 60 -8.03 9.50 13.10
CA SER A 60 -9.41 9.74 13.54
C SER A 60 -9.73 8.95 14.80
N ASN A 61 -10.81 9.32 15.50
CA ASN A 61 -11.29 8.55 16.64
C ASN A 61 -11.53 7.08 16.26
N GLY A 62 -10.98 6.16 17.04
CA GLY A 62 -11.02 4.72 16.83
C GLY A 62 -9.82 4.15 16.09
N ASP A 63 -8.93 4.99 15.52
CA ASP A 63 -7.74 4.54 14.80
C ASP A 63 -6.67 3.97 15.73
N THR A 64 -5.75 3.20 15.13
CA THR A 64 -4.57 2.64 15.79
C THR A 64 -3.31 3.27 15.19
N VAL A 65 -2.47 3.86 16.04
CA VAL A 65 -1.11 4.30 15.70
C VAL A 65 -0.13 3.25 16.22
N TYR A 66 0.59 2.60 15.31
CA TYR A 66 1.61 1.61 15.60
C TYR A 66 3.00 2.22 15.42
N VAL A 67 3.84 2.14 16.45
CA VAL A 67 5.16 2.76 16.49
C VAL A 67 6.23 1.67 16.49
N TYR A 68 7.02 1.63 15.41
CA TYR A 68 8.18 0.76 15.30
C TYR A 68 9.25 1.17 16.33
N ASN A 69 10.07 0.21 16.77
CA ASN A 69 11.11 0.45 17.77
C ASN A 69 12.09 1.56 17.32
N GLY A 70 12.30 2.55 18.18
CA GLY A 70 13.10 3.73 17.87
C GLY A 70 13.07 4.75 19.00
N THR A 71 13.91 5.77 18.91
CA THR A 71 13.87 6.92 19.82
C THR A 71 13.29 8.12 19.09
N TYR A 72 12.16 8.62 19.60
CA TYR A 72 11.43 9.74 19.04
C TYR A 72 11.54 10.92 20.02
N TYR A 73 12.28 11.96 19.63
CA TYR A 73 12.49 13.18 20.43
C TYR A 73 11.42 14.21 20.07
N GLU A 74 10.25 14.09 20.69
CA GLU A 74 9.08 14.90 20.36
C GLU A 74 8.20 15.15 21.59
N HIS A 75 7.35 16.17 21.51
CA HIS A 75 6.27 16.41 22.46
C HIS A 75 4.98 15.85 21.86
N VAL A 76 4.38 14.87 22.53
CA VAL A 76 3.19 14.17 22.05
C VAL A 76 1.94 14.65 22.78
N GLU A 77 0.95 15.13 22.04
CA GLU A 77 -0.39 15.48 22.53
C GLU A 77 -1.43 14.57 21.88
N ILE A 78 -2.26 13.92 22.72
CA ILE A 78 -3.33 13.02 22.29
C ILE A 78 -4.66 13.60 22.76
N ASP A 79 -5.40 14.17 21.82
CA ASP A 79 -6.74 14.77 22.01
C ASP A 79 -7.86 13.93 21.36
N LYS A 80 -7.50 12.78 20.77
CA LYS A 80 -8.40 11.85 20.09
C LYS A 80 -8.48 10.51 20.81
N SER A 81 -9.62 9.84 20.68
CA SER A 81 -9.83 8.48 21.21
C SER A 81 -9.18 7.46 20.28
N ILE A 82 -7.86 7.31 20.36
CA ILE A 82 -7.06 6.37 19.54
C ILE A 82 -6.41 5.27 20.39
N THR A 83 -5.87 4.26 19.72
CA THR A 83 -4.99 3.26 20.32
C THR A 83 -3.55 3.52 19.89
N LEU A 84 -2.62 3.73 20.82
CA LEU A 84 -1.18 3.89 20.55
C LEU A 84 -0.43 2.66 21.07
N ILE A 85 0.27 1.94 20.17
CA ILE A 85 0.98 0.69 20.48
C ILE A 85 2.42 0.79 19.96
N GLY A 86 3.39 0.36 20.78
CA GLY A 86 4.80 0.21 20.37
C GLY A 86 5.19 -1.26 20.13
N GLU A 87 6.29 -1.45 19.38
CA GLU A 87 7.01 -2.74 19.23
C GLU A 87 7.67 -3.25 20.52
#